data_AF-A0AAW7HL88-F1
#
_entry.id   AF-A0AAW7HL88-F1
#
_cell.length_a   1.000
_cell.length_b   1.000
_cell.length_c   1.000
_cell.angle_alpha   90.00
_cell.angle_beta   90.00
_cell.angle_gamma   90.00
#
_symmetry.space_group_name_H-M   'P 1'
#
loop_
_entity.id
_entity.type
_entity.pdbx_description
1 polymer ?
#
loop_
_entity_poly.entity_id
_entity_poly.type
_entity_poly.pdbx_seq_one_letter_code
_entity_poly.pdbx_strand_id
1 'polypeptide(L)'
;MAQEKLITRITEIAESLNERQRAYLVVAYDEDQRAEQANSGPGSAPASQWRWLEYGPDGRVRRMTYDGPLRYALAEMKLVGHGAGSTWHSLENRGLLNTDHRLIGLGDLMSLYVRLTTDGRRVARVLKGLPMQKPKIDPASKPMSLTALRILYQGQQQPNEFLDPFEPWIGRSYYPPLLVVLGIARGLANRGLLVADKRKLSFKISAAGQAVDIEGAENWQPFLRPAYGEPD
;
A
#
# COMPACT_ATOMS: atom_id res chain seq x y z
N MET A 1 -26.03 0.14 12.88
CA MET A 1 -26.45 1.51 12.51
C MET A 1 -25.48 2.26 11.61
N ALA A 2 -24.26 2.66 12.02
CA ALA A 2 -23.36 3.44 11.15
C ALA A 2 -22.83 2.66 9.93
N GLN A 3 -22.45 1.40 10.14
CA GLN A 3 -22.00 0.52 9.06
C GLN A 3 -23.11 0.23 8.07
N GLU A 4 -24.29 -0.15 8.55
CA GLU A 4 -25.48 -0.41 7.74
C GLU A 4 -25.87 0.79 6.87
N LYS A 5 -25.91 2.00 7.45
CA LYS A 5 -26.13 3.24 6.67
C LYS A 5 -25.08 3.45 5.59
N LEU A 6 -23.81 3.13 5.86
CA LEU A 6 -22.75 3.19 4.86
C LEU A 6 -22.97 2.16 3.74
N ILE A 7 -23.38 0.94 4.07
CA ILE A 7 -23.67 -0.11 3.08
C ILE A 7 -24.78 0.36 2.14
N THR A 8 -25.92 0.76 2.70
CA THR A 8 -27.07 1.25 1.92
C THR A 8 -26.67 2.39 0.99
N ARG A 9 -26.01 3.43 1.52
CA ARG A 9 -25.55 4.57 0.73
C ARG A 9 -24.62 4.17 -0.41
N ILE A 10 -23.65 3.29 -0.17
CA ILE A 10 -22.70 2.85 -1.20
C ILE A 10 -23.41 2.04 -2.29
N THR A 11 -24.34 1.16 -1.90
CA THR A 11 -25.14 0.37 -2.85
C THR A 11 -26.04 1.26 -3.70
N GLU A 12 -26.76 2.21 -3.10
CA GLU A 12 -27.59 3.19 -3.84
C GLU A 12 -26.77 4.00 -4.84
N ILE A 13 -25.58 4.45 -4.44
CA ILE A 13 -24.67 5.15 -5.37
C ILE A 13 -24.31 4.21 -6.53
N ALA A 14 -23.90 2.97 -6.26
CA ALA A 14 -23.52 2.01 -7.30
C ALA A 14 -24.67 1.74 -8.30
N GLU A 15 -25.89 1.59 -7.81
CA GLU A 15 -27.09 1.36 -8.62
C GLU A 15 -27.43 2.58 -9.48
N SER A 16 -27.27 3.79 -8.95
CA SER A 16 -27.57 5.04 -9.66
C SER A 16 -26.56 5.45 -10.74
N LEU A 17 -25.43 4.75 -10.87
CA LEU A 17 -24.46 4.98 -11.95
C LEU A 17 -24.93 4.33 -13.25
N ASN A 18 -24.82 5.04 -14.36
CA ASN A 18 -25.04 4.43 -15.67
C ASN A 18 -23.88 3.50 -16.08
N GLU A 19 -24.09 2.68 -17.10
CA GLU A 19 -23.10 1.68 -17.55
C GLU A 19 -21.72 2.29 -17.85
N ARG A 20 -21.69 3.45 -18.50
CA ARG A 20 -20.45 4.15 -18.83
C ARG A 20 -19.70 4.63 -17.57
N GLN A 21 -20.41 5.23 -16.62
CA GLN A 21 -19.84 5.65 -15.34
C GLN A 21 -19.31 4.46 -14.53
N ARG A 22 -20.06 3.35 -14.51
CA ARG A 22 -19.62 2.10 -13.86
C ARG A 22 -18.31 1.60 -14.48
N ALA A 23 -18.24 1.54 -15.81
CA ALA A 23 -17.04 1.09 -16.51
C ALA A 23 -15.83 2.00 -16.22
N TYR A 24 -15.99 3.32 -16.27
CA TYR A 24 -14.92 4.28 -15.94
C TYR A 24 -14.41 4.11 -14.51
N LEU A 25 -15.32 3.95 -13.55
CA LEU A 25 -14.96 3.77 -12.15
C LEU A 25 -14.24 2.43 -11.90
N VAL A 26 -14.69 1.35 -12.57
CA VAL A 26 -14.06 0.03 -12.49
C VAL A 26 -12.67 0.04 -13.11
N VAL A 27 -12.48 0.66 -14.27
CA VAL A 27 -11.15 0.82 -14.89
C VAL A 27 -10.22 1.62 -13.97
N ALA A 28 -10.68 2.74 -13.43
CA ALA A 28 -9.89 3.53 -12.48
C ALA A 28 -9.50 2.73 -11.23
N TYR A 29 -10.36 1.83 -10.76
CA TYR A 29 -10.07 0.95 -9.65
C TYR A 29 -9.04 -0.13 -10.01
N ASP A 30 -9.14 -0.73 -11.18
CA ASP A 30 -8.21 -1.76 -11.61
C ASP A 30 -6.78 -1.20 -11.79
N GLU A 31 -6.65 -0.01 -12.38
CA GLU A 31 -5.35 0.67 -12.45
C GLU A 31 -4.85 1.13 -11.06
N ASP A 32 -5.72 1.58 -10.15
CA ASP A 32 -5.33 1.88 -8.75
C ASP A 32 -4.77 0.64 -8.04
N GLN A 33 -5.36 -0.54 -8.27
CA GLN A 33 -4.89 -1.79 -7.68
C GLN A 33 -3.59 -2.29 -8.32
N ARG A 34 -3.39 -2.10 -9.63
CA ARG A 34 -2.09 -2.36 -10.27
C ARG A 34 -1.00 -1.45 -9.73
N ALA A 35 -1.30 -0.15 -9.56
CA ALA A 35 -0.38 0.80 -8.95
C ALA A 35 -0.07 0.44 -7.49
N GLU A 36 -1.07 -0.02 -6.71
CA GLU A 36 -0.87 -0.50 -5.34
C GLU A 36 0.07 -1.72 -5.28
N GLN A 37 -0.05 -2.66 -6.23
CA GLN A 37 0.86 -3.80 -6.32
C GLN A 37 2.29 -3.36 -6.66
N ALA A 38 2.46 -2.50 -7.66
CA ALA A 38 3.76 -2.01 -8.09
C ALA A 38 4.46 -1.13 -7.02
N ASN A 39 3.69 -0.41 -6.21
CA ASN A 39 4.19 0.45 -5.14
C ASN A 39 4.08 -0.21 -3.75
N SER A 40 3.89 -1.52 -3.68
CA SER A 40 3.91 -2.25 -2.42
C SER A 40 5.35 -2.58 -2.02
N GLY A 41 5.76 -2.19 -0.82
CA GLY A 41 7.06 -2.55 -0.27
C GLY A 41 7.72 -1.46 0.58
N PRO A 42 8.82 -1.78 1.28
CA PRO A 42 9.60 -0.81 2.03
C PRO A 42 10.17 0.27 1.12
N GLY A 43 10.08 1.54 1.53
CA GLY A 43 10.63 2.67 0.79
C GLY A 43 9.78 3.16 -0.39
N SER A 44 8.58 2.61 -0.59
CA SER A 44 7.68 3.13 -1.61
C SER A 44 7.15 4.52 -1.28
N ALA A 45 6.89 5.31 -2.33
CA ALA A 45 6.32 6.64 -2.16
C ALA A 45 4.94 6.57 -1.47
N PRO A 46 4.53 7.61 -0.73
CA PRO A 46 3.22 7.65 -0.10
C PRO A 46 2.09 7.45 -1.12
N ALA A 47 1.04 6.73 -0.72
CA ALA A 47 -0.12 6.45 -1.57
C ALA A 47 -0.82 7.70 -2.11
N SER A 48 -0.70 8.84 -1.44
CA SER A 48 -1.23 10.12 -1.94
C SER A 48 -0.56 10.59 -3.23
N GLN A 49 0.67 10.15 -3.50
CA GLN A 49 1.45 10.53 -4.69
C GLN A 49 1.13 9.64 -5.87
N TRP A 50 1.29 8.31 -5.73
CA TRP A 50 1.15 7.37 -6.85
C TRP A 50 -0.30 6.98 -7.20
N ARG A 51 -1.29 7.32 -6.36
CA ARG A 51 -2.72 7.07 -6.68
C ARG A 51 -3.33 8.04 -7.68
N TRP A 52 -2.58 9.04 -8.12
CA TRP A 52 -2.98 9.88 -9.24
C TRP A 52 -2.65 9.15 -10.54
N LEU A 53 -3.69 8.63 -11.18
CA LEU A 53 -3.60 7.82 -12.39
C LEU A 53 -3.83 8.70 -13.61
N GLU A 54 -2.95 8.60 -14.58
CA GLU A 54 -3.05 9.38 -15.80
C GLU A 54 -4.16 8.82 -16.73
N TYR A 55 -5.08 9.69 -17.14
CA TYR A 55 -5.97 9.44 -18.26
C TYR A 55 -5.32 9.78 -19.59
N GLY A 56 -4.58 10.89 -19.65
CA GLY A 56 -3.77 11.26 -20.81
C GLY A 56 -4.03 12.69 -21.27
N PRO A 57 -3.23 13.15 -22.25
CA PRO A 57 -3.22 14.54 -22.70
C PRO A 57 -4.55 15.02 -23.29
N ASP A 58 -4.83 16.31 -23.08
CA ASP A 58 -5.99 16.98 -23.63
C ASP A 58 -5.82 17.40 -25.11
N GLY A 59 -6.96 17.56 -25.79
CA GLY A 59 -7.04 18.31 -27.05
C GLY A 59 -6.40 17.67 -28.29
N ARG A 60 -6.05 18.55 -29.25
CA ARG A 60 -5.53 18.18 -30.60
C ARG A 60 -4.19 17.44 -30.56
N VAL A 61 -3.48 17.52 -29.43
CA VAL A 61 -2.14 16.93 -29.25
C VAL A 61 -2.21 15.43 -29.01
N ARG A 62 -3.39 14.87 -28.63
CA ARG A 62 -3.62 13.42 -28.48
C ARG A 62 -3.09 12.59 -29.64
N ARG A 63 -3.31 13.03 -30.90
CA ARG A 63 -2.88 12.27 -32.09
C ARG A 63 -1.36 12.23 -32.28
N MET A 64 -0.63 13.03 -31.51
CA MET A 64 0.83 13.17 -31.58
C MET A 64 1.51 12.60 -30.33
N THR A 65 0.77 12.01 -29.38
CA THR A 65 1.29 11.57 -28.07
C THR A 65 0.72 10.20 -27.67
N TYR A 66 1.13 9.72 -26.49
CA TYR A 66 0.64 8.47 -25.91
C TYR A 66 -0.75 8.64 -25.26
N ASP A 67 -1.45 7.53 -25.07
CA ASP A 67 -2.64 7.45 -24.22
C ASP A 67 -2.23 6.94 -22.83
N GLY A 68 -2.69 7.61 -21.76
CA GLY A 68 -2.43 7.18 -20.39
C GLY A 68 -3.12 5.84 -20.06
N PRO A 69 -2.71 5.15 -18.97
CA PRO A 69 -3.19 3.82 -18.63
C PRO A 69 -4.73 3.74 -18.56
N LEU A 70 -5.41 4.74 -17.99
CA LEU A 70 -6.88 4.72 -17.91
C LEU A 70 -7.53 4.80 -19.30
N ARG A 71 -7.02 5.67 -20.18
CA ARG A 71 -7.59 5.84 -21.52
C ARG A 71 -7.29 4.64 -22.40
N TYR A 72 -6.11 4.04 -22.27
CA TYR A 72 -5.78 2.79 -22.96
C TYR A 72 -6.79 1.69 -22.62
N ALA A 73 -7.02 1.42 -21.33
CA ALA A 73 -8.00 0.43 -20.89
C ALA A 73 -9.43 0.77 -21.34
N LEU A 74 -9.83 2.05 -21.31
CA LEU A 74 -11.14 2.48 -21.79
C LEU A 74 -11.29 2.41 -23.32
N ALA A 75 -10.19 2.53 -24.07
CA ALA A 75 -10.19 2.43 -25.52
C ALA A 75 -10.45 0.99 -25.97
N GLU A 76 -9.88 0.00 -25.27
CA GLU A 76 -10.17 -1.43 -25.49
C GLU A 76 -11.67 -1.73 -25.35
N MET A 77 -12.34 -1.04 -24.43
CA MET A 77 -13.79 -1.15 -24.21
C MET A 77 -14.63 -0.31 -25.19
N LYS A 78 -14.01 0.40 -26.15
CA LYS A 78 -14.65 1.36 -27.05
C LYS A 78 -15.41 2.48 -26.33
N LEU A 79 -14.96 2.83 -25.13
CA LEU A 79 -15.58 3.85 -24.27
C LEU A 79 -14.88 5.20 -24.34
N VAL A 80 -13.84 5.36 -25.16
CA VAL A 80 -13.20 6.66 -25.43
C VAL A 80 -13.95 7.37 -26.55
N GLY A 81 -14.48 8.56 -26.29
CA GLY A 81 -15.27 9.32 -27.26
C GLY A 81 -15.80 10.64 -26.71
N HIS A 82 -16.70 11.28 -27.48
CA HIS A 82 -17.43 12.46 -27.01
C HIS A 82 -18.17 12.12 -25.71
N GLY A 83 -17.93 12.92 -24.66
CA GLY A 83 -18.51 12.70 -23.32
C GLY A 83 -17.59 12.01 -22.30
N ALA A 84 -16.34 11.68 -22.63
CA ALA A 84 -15.36 11.20 -21.65
C ALA A 84 -15.12 12.22 -20.51
N GLY A 85 -14.89 13.49 -20.85
CA GLY A 85 -14.75 14.57 -19.86
C GLY A 85 -15.98 14.72 -18.96
N SER A 86 -17.18 14.66 -19.55
CA SER A 86 -18.44 14.71 -18.79
C SER A 86 -18.62 13.50 -17.86
N THR A 87 -18.12 12.33 -18.24
CA THR A 87 -18.15 11.13 -17.40
C THR A 87 -17.24 11.31 -16.19
N TRP A 88 -16.00 11.78 -16.40
CA TRP A 88 -15.08 12.09 -15.30
C TRP A 88 -15.64 13.14 -14.35
N HIS A 89 -16.13 14.26 -14.89
CA HIS A 89 -16.73 15.33 -14.10
C HIS A 89 -17.97 14.85 -13.33
N SER A 90 -18.81 13.99 -13.93
CA SER A 90 -19.97 13.43 -13.24
C SER A 90 -19.59 12.51 -12.08
N LEU A 91 -18.50 11.74 -12.19
CA LEU A 91 -18.01 10.89 -11.11
C LEU A 91 -17.35 11.72 -10.00
N GLU A 92 -16.69 12.82 -10.36
CA GLU A 92 -16.13 13.80 -9.42
C GLU A 92 -17.23 14.50 -8.61
N ASN A 93 -18.28 15.00 -9.26
CA ASN A 93 -19.41 15.64 -8.59
C ASN A 93 -20.14 14.71 -7.60
N ARG A 94 -20.05 13.39 -7.82
CA ARG A 94 -20.57 12.36 -6.91
C ARG A 94 -19.59 12.01 -5.78
N GLY A 95 -18.43 12.65 -5.71
CA GLY A 95 -17.41 12.42 -4.69
C GLY A 95 -16.69 11.06 -4.83
N LEU A 96 -16.74 10.43 -6.01
CA LEU A 96 -16.14 9.11 -6.22
C LEU A 96 -14.67 9.19 -6.65
N LEU A 97 -14.27 10.31 -7.23
CA LEU A 97 -12.90 10.59 -7.60
C LEU A 97 -12.61 12.09 -7.52
N ASN A 98 -11.34 12.43 -7.59
CA ASN A 98 -10.87 13.77 -7.85
C ASN A 98 -10.20 13.79 -9.22
N THR A 99 -10.31 14.90 -9.93
CA THR A 99 -9.55 15.18 -11.13
C THR A 99 -8.50 16.26 -10.86
N ASP A 100 -7.45 16.24 -11.67
CA ASP A 100 -6.37 17.23 -11.63
C ASP A 100 -5.73 17.30 -13.03
N HIS A 101 -5.37 18.48 -13.49
CA HIS A 101 -4.67 18.63 -14.77
C HIS A 101 -3.22 18.98 -14.48
N ARG A 102 -2.28 18.19 -15.01
CA ARG A 102 -0.84 18.36 -14.75
C ARG A 102 -0.08 18.50 -16.03
N LEU A 103 0.99 19.29 -15.98
CA LEU A 103 1.97 19.36 -17.05
C LEU A 103 2.65 18.01 -17.24
N ILE A 104 2.76 17.57 -18.48
CA ILE A 104 3.49 16.37 -18.89
C ILE A 104 4.54 16.70 -19.96
N GLY A 105 5.73 16.13 -19.84
CA GLY A 105 6.81 16.30 -20.81
C GLY A 105 7.39 17.72 -20.88
N LEU A 106 7.96 18.07 -22.05
CA LEU A 106 8.48 19.39 -22.37
C LEU A 106 7.41 20.22 -23.10
N GLY A 107 7.07 21.39 -22.56
CA GLY A 107 6.05 22.31 -23.10
C GLY A 107 4.81 22.44 -22.21
N ASP A 108 3.77 23.11 -22.72
CA ASP A 108 2.52 23.40 -22.00
C ASP A 108 1.45 22.28 -22.15
N LEU A 109 1.89 21.03 -22.34
CA LEU A 109 0.96 19.91 -22.52
C LEU A 109 0.37 19.49 -21.18
N MET A 110 -0.94 19.61 -21.06
CA MET A 110 -1.69 19.18 -19.88
C MET A 110 -2.27 17.79 -20.08
N SER A 111 -2.19 16.97 -19.04
CA SER A 111 -2.81 15.66 -18.96
C SER A 111 -3.78 15.59 -17.78
N LEU A 112 -4.93 14.95 -18.02
CA LEU A 112 -5.90 14.68 -16.98
C LEU A 112 -5.40 13.52 -16.11
N TYR A 113 -5.31 13.77 -14.81
CA TYR A 113 -5.08 12.79 -13.77
C TYR A 113 -6.35 12.58 -12.95
N VAL A 114 -6.56 11.34 -12.53
CA VAL A 114 -7.72 10.91 -11.75
C VAL A 114 -7.24 10.17 -10.51
N ARG A 115 -7.88 10.42 -9.37
CA ARG A 115 -7.61 9.70 -8.12
C ARG A 115 -8.92 9.28 -7.45
N LEU A 116 -9.09 7.99 -7.19
CA LEU A 116 -10.26 7.48 -6.49
C LEU A 116 -10.31 7.97 -5.04
N THR A 117 -11.50 8.38 -4.60
CA THR A 117 -11.78 8.60 -3.18
C THR A 117 -11.97 7.25 -2.46
N THR A 118 -12.11 7.30 -1.14
CA THR A 118 -12.45 6.10 -0.36
C THR A 118 -13.82 5.53 -0.77
N ASP A 119 -14.80 6.39 -1.04
CA ASP A 119 -16.12 5.96 -1.48
C ASP A 119 -16.09 5.48 -2.93
N GLY A 120 -15.31 6.11 -3.80
CA GLY A 120 -15.05 5.59 -5.16
C GLY A 120 -14.52 4.16 -5.17
N ARG A 121 -13.51 3.87 -4.34
CA ARG A 121 -12.99 2.49 -4.19
C ARG A 121 -14.05 1.53 -3.65
N ARG A 122 -14.89 1.95 -2.69
CA ARG A 122 -15.97 1.11 -2.15
C ARG A 122 -17.02 0.79 -3.21
N VAL A 123 -17.47 1.80 -3.95
CA VAL A 123 -18.45 1.64 -5.05
C VAL A 123 -17.87 0.75 -6.14
N ALA A 124 -16.62 0.97 -6.57
CA ALA A 124 -15.96 0.12 -7.55
C ALA A 124 -15.88 -1.35 -7.10
N ARG A 125 -15.60 -1.60 -5.82
CA ARG A 125 -15.60 -2.95 -5.25
C ARG A 125 -16.99 -3.60 -5.29
N VAL A 126 -18.04 -2.86 -4.93
CA VAL A 126 -19.43 -3.35 -5.03
C VAL A 126 -19.78 -3.68 -6.48
N LEU A 127 -19.43 -2.82 -7.44
CA LEU A 127 -19.66 -3.08 -8.88
C LEU A 127 -18.93 -4.34 -9.39
N LYS A 128 -17.78 -4.68 -8.80
CA LYS A 128 -17.02 -5.90 -9.11
C LYS A 128 -17.44 -7.13 -8.30
N GLY A 129 -18.49 -7.04 -7.45
CA GLY A 129 -18.90 -8.13 -6.56
C GLY A 129 -17.90 -8.43 -5.44
N LEU A 130 -17.01 -7.48 -5.13
CA LEU A 130 -16.02 -7.61 -4.05
C LEU A 130 -16.55 -7.02 -2.74
N PRO A 131 -16.05 -7.47 -1.57
CA PRO A 131 -16.40 -6.87 -0.28
C PRO A 131 -16.07 -5.38 -0.27
N MET A 132 -16.90 -4.49 0.27
CA MET A 132 -16.69 -3.02 0.26
C MET A 132 -15.32 -2.56 0.81
N GLN A 133 -14.75 -3.31 1.74
CA GLN A 133 -13.42 -3.06 2.27
C GLN A 133 -12.51 -4.24 1.91
N LYS A 134 -11.24 -3.95 1.64
CA LYS A 134 -10.23 -5.00 1.51
C LYS A 134 -10.16 -5.72 2.86
N PRO A 135 -10.20 -7.07 2.89
CA PRO A 135 -10.02 -7.81 4.12
C PRO A 135 -8.73 -7.35 4.81
N LYS A 136 -8.78 -7.10 6.11
CA LYS A 136 -7.55 -6.96 6.87
C LYS A 136 -6.87 -8.32 6.81
N ILE A 137 -5.72 -8.39 6.14
CA ILE A 137 -4.86 -9.56 6.27
C ILE A 137 -4.46 -9.62 7.74
N ASP A 138 -4.74 -10.74 8.39
CA ASP A 138 -4.29 -10.96 9.75
C ASP A 138 -2.76 -10.83 9.79
N PRO A 139 -2.19 -9.85 10.51
CA PRO A 139 -0.75 -9.72 10.61
C PRO A 139 -0.07 -11.00 11.13
N ALA A 140 -0.80 -11.84 11.88
CA ALA A 140 -0.33 -13.13 12.37
C ALA A 140 -0.26 -14.21 11.27
N SER A 141 -1.03 -14.09 10.18
CA SER A 141 -1.01 -15.06 9.08
C SER A 141 0.15 -14.84 8.09
N LYS A 142 0.92 -13.75 8.24
CA LYS A 142 2.12 -13.52 7.45
C LYS A 142 3.33 -14.07 8.21
N PRO A 143 4.22 -14.84 7.55
CA PRO A 143 5.46 -15.26 8.17
C PRO A 143 6.26 -14.02 8.60
N MET A 144 6.94 -14.11 9.73
CA MET A 144 7.77 -13.01 10.23
C MET A 144 8.90 -12.71 9.24
N SER A 145 9.26 -11.44 9.09
CA SER A 145 10.41 -11.07 8.25
C SER A 145 11.71 -11.52 8.91
N LEU A 146 12.75 -11.75 8.10
CA LEU A 146 14.08 -12.08 8.61
C LEU A 146 14.59 -11.04 9.63
N THR A 147 14.31 -9.76 9.42
CA THR A 147 14.66 -8.70 10.38
C THR A 147 13.92 -8.85 11.70
N ALA A 148 12.63 -9.19 11.68
CA ALA A 148 11.86 -9.42 12.90
C ALA A 148 12.41 -10.63 13.67
N LEU A 149 12.73 -11.71 12.97
CA LEU A 149 13.32 -12.91 13.54
C LEU A 149 14.69 -12.62 14.19
N ARG A 150 15.56 -11.82 13.53
CA ARG A 150 16.88 -11.46 14.09
C ARG A 150 16.80 -10.62 15.35
N ILE A 151 15.85 -9.68 15.41
CA ILE A 151 15.60 -8.88 16.62
C ILE A 151 15.12 -9.79 17.77
N LEU A 152 14.19 -10.71 17.49
CA LEU A 152 13.73 -11.67 18.50
C LEU A 152 14.87 -12.60 18.93
N TYR A 153 15.71 -13.06 18.01
CA TYR A 153 16.82 -13.96 18.30
C TYR A 153 17.82 -13.30 19.26
N GLN A 154 18.22 -12.05 18.98
CA GLN A 154 19.04 -11.25 19.89
C GLN A 154 18.38 -11.13 21.27
N GLY A 155 17.09 -10.81 21.32
CA GLY A 155 16.34 -10.73 22.56
C GLY A 155 16.32 -12.05 23.34
N GLN A 156 16.23 -13.20 22.66
CA GLN A 156 16.25 -14.52 23.28
C GLN A 156 17.60 -14.84 23.93
N GLN A 157 18.70 -14.31 23.38
CA GLN A 157 20.04 -14.44 23.97
C GLN A 157 20.22 -13.58 25.23
N GLN A 158 19.48 -12.47 25.35
CA GLN A 158 19.60 -11.50 26.44
C GLN A 158 18.23 -11.19 27.07
N PRO A 159 17.54 -12.18 27.66
CA PRO A 159 16.12 -12.05 28.02
C PRO A 159 15.86 -11.04 29.13
N ASN A 160 16.89 -10.70 29.92
CA ASN A 160 16.78 -9.79 31.05
C ASN A 160 17.13 -8.35 30.71
N GLU A 161 17.68 -8.08 29.53
CA GLU A 161 18.23 -6.79 29.14
C GLU A 161 17.33 -6.05 28.15
N PHE A 162 17.55 -4.74 28.04
CA PHE A 162 16.99 -3.99 26.92
C PHE A 162 17.90 -4.20 25.73
N LEU A 163 17.34 -4.73 24.65
CA LEU A 163 18.05 -4.93 23.39
C LEU A 163 18.03 -3.66 22.55
N ASP A 164 19.13 -3.44 21.86
CA ASP A 164 19.20 -2.51 20.74
C ASP A 164 18.87 -3.29 19.44
N PRO A 165 17.72 -3.03 18.77
CA PRO A 165 17.34 -3.75 17.55
C PRO A 165 18.29 -3.51 16.37
N PHE A 166 19.22 -2.56 16.49
CA PHE A 166 20.28 -2.24 15.54
C PHE A 166 21.49 -3.18 15.67
N GLU A 167 21.74 -3.71 16.88
CA GLU A 167 22.91 -4.52 17.23
C GLU A 167 23.14 -5.76 16.34
N PRO A 168 22.12 -6.54 15.93
CA PRO A 168 22.33 -7.75 15.11
C PRO A 168 23.04 -7.48 13.79
N TRP A 169 23.09 -6.22 13.38
CA TRP A 169 23.63 -5.82 12.10
C TRP A 169 24.91 -4.99 12.18
N ILE A 170 25.42 -4.73 13.38
CA ILE A 170 26.69 -4.02 13.55
C ILE A 170 27.78 -4.81 12.79
N GLY A 171 28.60 -4.11 12.01
CA GLY A 171 29.65 -4.74 11.20
C GLY A 171 29.16 -5.50 9.96
N ARG A 172 27.88 -5.40 9.58
CA ARG A 172 27.36 -6.01 8.33
C ARG A 172 27.39 -5.01 7.17
N SER A 173 27.82 -5.49 6.00
CA SER A 173 27.85 -4.69 4.76
C SER A 173 26.45 -4.37 4.22
N TYR A 174 25.45 -5.17 4.59
CA TYR A 174 24.05 -4.94 4.23
C TYR A 174 23.22 -4.75 5.49
N TYR A 175 22.67 -3.53 5.63
CA TYR A 175 21.92 -3.09 6.80
C TYR A 175 20.54 -2.56 6.38
N PRO A 176 19.42 -3.07 6.93
CA PRO A 176 18.11 -2.52 6.65
C PRO A 176 18.01 -1.05 7.10
N PRO A 177 17.27 -0.17 6.40
CA PRO A 177 17.16 1.23 6.82
C PRO A 177 16.68 1.40 8.27
N LEU A 178 17.22 2.40 8.98
CA LEU A 178 16.97 2.60 10.43
C LEU A 178 15.47 2.64 10.80
N LEU A 179 14.68 3.38 10.03
CA LEU A 179 13.24 3.52 10.26
C LEU A 179 12.47 2.21 10.01
N VAL A 180 12.98 1.34 9.14
CA VAL A 180 12.39 0.02 8.88
C VAL A 180 12.63 -0.89 10.10
N VAL A 181 13.86 -0.95 10.61
CA VAL A 181 14.19 -1.73 11.82
C VAL A 181 13.35 -1.27 13.01
N LEU A 182 13.28 0.04 13.26
CA LEU A 182 12.48 0.59 14.35
C LEU A 182 10.98 0.32 14.18
N GLY A 183 10.47 0.42 12.95
CA GLY A 183 9.09 0.08 12.61
C GLY A 183 8.77 -1.39 12.91
N ILE A 184 9.69 -2.29 12.59
CA ILE A 184 9.56 -3.73 12.87
C ILE A 184 9.58 -4.01 14.37
N ALA A 185 10.52 -3.45 15.12
CA ALA A 185 10.60 -3.61 16.58
C ALA A 185 9.32 -3.11 17.28
N ARG A 186 8.78 -1.97 16.86
CA ARG A 186 7.48 -1.46 17.33
C ARG A 186 6.33 -2.40 16.96
N GLY A 187 6.35 -2.98 15.77
CA GLY A 187 5.40 -3.98 15.33
C GLY A 187 5.42 -5.24 16.21
N LEU A 188 6.60 -5.73 16.56
CA LEU A 188 6.79 -6.85 17.50
C LEU A 188 6.27 -6.51 18.90
N ALA A 189 6.50 -5.29 19.39
CA ALA A 189 5.95 -4.83 20.66
C ALA A 189 4.41 -4.77 20.64
N ASN A 190 3.80 -4.29 19.56
CA ASN A 190 2.35 -4.28 19.40
C ASN A 190 1.76 -5.70 19.30
N ARG A 191 2.54 -6.70 18.87
CA ARG A 191 2.18 -8.13 18.88
C ARG A 191 2.41 -8.79 20.25
N GLY A 192 2.93 -8.04 21.23
CA GLY A 192 3.25 -8.57 22.56
C GLY A 192 4.50 -9.45 22.61
N LEU A 193 5.30 -9.51 21.53
CA LEU A 193 6.54 -10.29 21.47
C LEU A 193 7.74 -9.55 22.06
N LEU A 194 7.66 -8.23 22.11
CA LEU A 194 8.59 -7.37 22.84
C LEU A 194 7.82 -6.49 23.83
N VAL A 195 8.48 -6.08 24.90
CA VAL A 195 8.07 -5.02 25.80
C VAL A 195 8.85 -3.76 25.40
N ALA A 196 8.14 -2.70 25.03
CA ALA A 196 8.77 -1.44 24.69
C ALA A 196 8.76 -0.47 25.88
N ASP A 197 9.78 0.37 25.98
CA ASP A 197 9.76 1.52 26.87
C ASP A 197 8.67 2.54 26.45
N LYS A 198 8.42 3.57 27.28
CA LYS A 198 7.40 4.59 27.00
C LYS A 198 7.60 5.30 25.66
N ARG A 199 8.86 5.48 25.22
CA ARG A 199 9.18 6.17 23.96
C ARG A 199 9.21 5.22 22.75
N LYS A 200 9.08 3.91 22.96
CA LYS A 200 9.19 2.86 21.93
C LYS A 200 10.48 3.00 21.12
N LEU A 201 11.59 3.17 21.83
CA LEU A 201 12.95 3.25 21.31
C LEU A 201 13.85 2.16 21.91
N SER A 202 13.52 1.66 23.09
CA SER A 202 14.21 0.54 23.72
C SER A 202 13.23 -0.60 23.92
N PHE A 203 13.70 -1.83 23.69
CA PHE A 203 12.86 -3.03 23.69
C PHE A 203 13.46 -4.08 24.61
N LYS A 204 12.63 -4.90 25.21
CA LYS A 204 13.02 -6.09 25.97
C LYS A 204 12.19 -7.26 25.47
N ILE A 205 12.73 -8.46 25.40
CA ILE A 205 11.92 -9.60 24.98
C ILE A 205 10.83 -9.91 25.99
N SER A 206 9.63 -10.26 25.51
CA SER A 206 8.54 -10.71 26.39
C SER A 206 8.59 -12.23 26.56
N ALA A 207 7.83 -12.77 27.51
CA ALA A 207 7.65 -14.22 27.63
C ALA A 207 7.09 -14.86 26.34
N ALA A 208 6.20 -14.16 25.64
CA ALA A 208 5.67 -14.63 24.36
C ALA A 208 6.72 -14.60 23.25
N GLY A 209 7.59 -13.57 23.22
CA GLY A 209 8.74 -13.51 22.32
C GLY A 209 9.76 -14.61 22.59
N GLN A 210 9.98 -14.93 23.87
CA GLN A 210 10.89 -16.01 24.27
C GLN A 210 10.42 -17.38 23.79
N ALA A 211 9.11 -17.60 23.70
CA ALA A 211 8.50 -18.86 23.27
C ALA A 211 8.44 -19.03 21.74
N VAL A 212 8.85 -18.04 20.94
CA VAL A 212 8.86 -18.14 19.48
C VAL A 212 9.94 -19.11 19.03
N ASP A 213 9.56 -20.12 18.25
CA ASP A 213 10.50 -20.96 17.53
C ASP A 213 11.05 -20.19 16.31
N ILE A 214 12.21 -19.56 16.51
CA ILE A 214 12.87 -18.76 15.48
C ILE A 214 13.54 -19.65 14.46
N GLU A 215 14.23 -20.71 14.89
CA GLU A 215 15.02 -21.55 14.01
C GLU A 215 14.15 -22.41 13.09
N GLY A 216 12.94 -22.78 13.54
CA GLY A 216 11.93 -23.44 12.73
C GLY A 216 11.13 -22.49 11.81
N ALA A 217 11.35 -21.18 11.87
CA ALA A 217 10.59 -20.23 11.05
C ALA A 217 11.03 -20.26 9.58
N GLU A 218 10.07 -20.30 8.65
CA GLU A 218 10.28 -20.37 7.19
C GLU A 218 11.30 -19.36 6.65
N ASN A 219 11.28 -18.14 7.18
CA ASN A 219 12.15 -17.04 6.73
C ASN A 219 13.46 -16.92 7.53
N TRP A 220 13.75 -17.84 8.45
CA TRP A 220 14.95 -17.75 9.27
C TRP A 220 16.21 -18.08 8.48
N GLN A 221 17.19 -17.20 8.58
CA GLN A 221 18.52 -17.38 8.01
C GLN A 221 19.53 -16.80 9.00
N PRO A 222 20.34 -17.63 9.67
CA PRO A 222 21.41 -17.12 10.54
C PRO A 222 22.44 -16.35 9.71
N PHE A 223 23.25 -15.52 10.37
CA PHE A 223 24.36 -14.87 9.66
C PHE A 223 25.42 -15.91 9.31
N LEU A 224 25.88 -15.90 8.05
CA LEU A 224 26.88 -16.86 7.54
C LEU A 224 28.28 -16.68 8.15
N ARG A 225 28.55 -15.53 8.78
CA ARG A 225 29.83 -15.19 9.42
C ARG A 225 29.54 -14.41 10.71
N PRO A 226 30.44 -14.39 11.70
CA PRO A 226 30.35 -13.47 12.83
C PRO A 226 30.31 -12.00 12.35
N ALA A 227 29.81 -11.08 13.16
CA ALA A 227 29.98 -9.66 12.89
C ALA A 227 31.48 -9.30 12.87
N TYR A 228 31.86 -8.21 12.21
CA TYR A 228 33.26 -7.79 12.21
C TYR A 228 33.73 -7.55 13.67
N GLY A 229 34.63 -8.39 14.17
CA GLY A 229 35.14 -8.34 15.55
C GLY A 229 34.59 -9.40 16.52
N GLU A 230 33.66 -10.26 16.09
CA GLU A 230 33.25 -11.44 16.86
C GLU A 230 34.15 -12.66 16.53
N PRO A 231 34.48 -13.52 17.51
CA PRO A 231 35.26 -14.73 17.27
C PRO A 231 34.52 -15.70 16.34
N ASP A 232 35.29 -16.39 15.48
CA ASP A 232 34.81 -17.44 14.56
C ASP A 232 34.26 -18.67 15.28
#